data_AF-A0A1N7FGX0-F1
#
_entry.id   AF-A0A1N7FGX0-F1
#
_cell.length_a   1.000
_cell.length_b   1.000
_cell.length_c   1.000
_cell.angle_alpha   90.00
_cell.angle_beta   90.00
_cell.angle_gamma   90.00
#
_symmetry.space_group_name_H-M   'P 1'
#
loop_
_entity.id
_entity.type
_entity.pdbx_description
1 polymer ?
#
loop_
_entity_poly.entity_id
_entity_poly.type
_entity_poly.pdbx_seq_one_letter_code
_entity_poly.pdbx_strand_id
1 'polypeptide(L)'
;MATYHIVSEDIQESASWLKQNMQTLLDGMTQAKSKIDTLIQGGYNTPGAQQKFGPYFEEYKGSVDQTLHGMEGISQYLTQVSDAFTDTDTQTANSLS
;
A
#
# COMPACT_ATOMS: atom_id res chain seq x y z
N MET A 1 19.16 -28.28 7.22
CA MET A 1 17.76 -27.87 7.04
C MET A 1 17.49 -26.73 8.01
N ALA A 2 17.44 -25.50 7.52
CA ALA A 2 17.08 -24.28 8.25
C ALA A 2 17.02 -23.15 7.21
N THR A 3 15.95 -23.13 6.43
CA THR A 3 15.70 -22.05 5.45
C THR A 3 14.30 -21.46 5.65
N TYR A 4 13.37 -22.25 6.20
CA TYR A 4 12.01 -21.80 6.49
C TYR A 4 11.91 -20.76 7.62
N HIS A 5 12.72 -20.88 8.68
CA HIS A 5 12.61 -20.00 9.87
C HIS A 5 13.04 -18.55 9.59
N ILE A 6 14.00 -18.33 8.69
CA ILE A 6 14.49 -16.99 8.35
C ILE A 6 13.47 -16.26 7.46
N VAL A 7 12.81 -16.98 6.55
CA VAL A 7 11.85 -16.40 5.61
C VAL A 7 10.57 -15.93 6.32
N SER A 8 10.12 -16.61 7.38
CA SER A 8 8.90 -16.21 8.10
C SER A 8 9.06 -14.92 8.90
N GLU A 9 10.19 -14.75 9.60
CA GLU A 9 10.46 -13.55 10.40
C GLU A 9 10.69 -12.32 9.50
N ASP A 10 11.50 -12.48 8.44
CA ASP A 10 11.75 -11.41 7.46
C ASP A 10 10.45 -10.96 6.77
N ILE A 11 9.52 -11.89 6.49
CA ILE A 11 8.22 -11.59 5.88
C ILE A 11 7.30 -10.84 6.85
N GLN A 12 7.24 -11.26 8.12
CA GLN A 12 6.43 -10.57 9.12
C GLN A 12 6.96 -9.16 9.43
N GLU A 13 8.28 -9.00 9.52
CA GLU A 13 8.91 -7.69 9.71
C GLU A 13 8.66 -6.80 8.48
N SER A 14 8.87 -7.32 7.28
CA SER A 14 8.60 -6.61 6.03
C SER A 14 7.12 -6.22 5.91
N ALA A 15 6.19 -7.09 6.30
CA ALA A 15 4.76 -6.81 6.31
C ALA A 15 4.37 -5.72 7.30
N SER A 16 4.93 -5.77 8.51
CA SER A 16 4.71 -4.75 9.53
C SER A 16 5.28 -3.40 9.09
N TRP A 17 6.50 -3.41 8.54
CA TRP A 17 7.14 -2.22 7.98
C TRP A 17 6.34 -1.65 6.81
N LEU A 18 5.91 -2.49 5.86
CA LEU A 18 5.08 -2.09 4.72
C LEU A 18 3.76 -1.49 5.20
N LYS A 19 3.05 -2.14 6.12
CA LYS A 19 1.79 -1.61 6.67
C LYS A 19 1.98 -0.23 7.30
N GLN A 20 3.05 -0.05 8.07
CA GLN A 20 3.32 1.21 8.77
C GLN A 20 3.75 2.34 7.83
N ASN A 21 4.56 2.03 6.81
CA ASN A 21 5.00 3.01 5.81
C ASN A 21 3.91 3.31 4.77
N MET A 22 3.09 2.32 4.42
CA MET A 22 1.93 2.48 3.53
C MET A 22 0.96 3.49 4.08
N GLN A 23 0.61 3.42 5.37
CA GLN A 23 -0.31 4.37 5.99
C GLN A 23 0.20 5.82 5.84
N THR A 24 1.49 6.04 6.06
CA THR A 24 2.14 7.34 5.88
C THR A 24 2.10 7.82 4.43
N LEU A 25 2.35 6.92 3.47
CA LEU A 25 2.27 7.20 2.04
C LEU A 25 0.84 7.54 1.61
N LEU A 26 -0.14 6.80 2.12
CA LEU A 26 -1.58 6.97 1.87
C LEU A 26 -2.05 8.35 2.37
N ASP A 27 -1.64 8.72 3.58
CA ASP A 27 -1.92 10.03 4.15
C ASP A 27 -1.26 11.15 3.34
N GLY A 28 0.00 10.97 2.93
CA GLY A 28 0.72 11.94 2.10
C GLY A 28 0.05 12.14 0.73
N MET A 29 -0.34 11.05 0.06
CA MET A 29 -1.06 11.09 -1.21
C MET A 29 -2.44 11.74 -1.07
N THR A 30 -3.18 11.41 -0.01
CA THR A 30 -4.50 12.00 0.27
C THR A 30 -4.40 13.49 0.55
N GLN A 31 -3.39 13.91 1.33
CA GLN A 31 -3.13 15.33 1.60
C GLN A 31 -2.73 16.09 0.33
N ALA A 32 -1.87 15.51 -0.51
CA ALA A 32 -1.47 16.11 -1.78
C ALA A 32 -2.67 16.25 -2.72
N LYS A 33 -3.52 15.22 -2.85
CA LYS A 33 -4.77 15.30 -3.60
C LYS A 33 -5.67 16.43 -3.08
N SER A 34 -5.89 16.50 -1.76
CA SER A 34 -6.73 17.53 -1.13
C SER A 34 -6.20 18.94 -1.36
N LYS A 35 -4.87 19.14 -1.28
CA LYS A 35 -4.24 20.43 -1.62
C LYS A 35 -4.46 20.82 -3.07
N ILE A 36 -4.32 19.87 -4.00
CA ILE A 36 -4.54 20.16 -5.43
C ILE A 36 -6.01 20.48 -5.69
N ASP A 37 -6.95 19.71 -5.11
CA ASP A 37 -8.39 20.00 -5.19
C ASP A 37 -8.69 21.42 -4.66
N THR A 38 -8.09 21.80 -3.54
CA THR A 38 -8.23 23.14 -2.95
C THR A 38 -7.66 24.23 -3.87
N LEU A 39 -6.53 23.99 -4.52
CA LEU A 39 -5.93 24.93 -5.46
C LEU A 39 -6.85 25.16 -6.67
N ILE A 40 -7.38 24.09 -7.25
CA ILE A 40 -8.33 24.16 -8.37
C ILE A 40 -9.58 24.93 -7.97
N GLN A 41 -10.18 24.62 -6.82
CA GLN A 41 -11.39 25.29 -6.33
C GLN A 41 -11.13 26.75 -5.92
N GLY A 42 -9.95 27.06 -5.37
CA GLY A 42 -9.63 28.35 -4.77
C GLY A 42 -9.23 29.46 -5.73
N GLY A 43 -9.10 29.19 -7.04
CA GLY A 43 -8.83 30.25 -8.03
C GLY A 43 -7.92 29.86 -9.19
N TYR A 44 -7.33 28.65 -9.19
CA TYR A 44 -6.64 28.11 -10.37
C TYR A 44 -7.61 27.64 -11.49
N ASN A 45 -8.92 27.87 -11.32
CA ASN A 45 -10.00 27.55 -12.25
C ASN A 45 -10.10 28.50 -13.46
N THR A 46 -9.03 29.21 -13.81
CA THR A 46 -9.04 29.94 -15.09
C THR A 46 -9.01 28.93 -16.25
N PRO A 47 -9.74 29.17 -17.36
CA PRO A 47 -9.89 28.18 -18.43
C PRO A 47 -8.56 27.64 -18.96
N GLY A 48 -7.55 28.51 -19.09
CA GLY A 48 -6.22 28.11 -19.57
C GLY A 48 -5.39 27.34 -18.55
N ALA A 49 -5.57 27.61 -17.25
CA ALA A 49 -4.91 26.83 -16.20
C ALA A 49 -5.55 25.45 -16.07
N GLN A 50 -6.88 25.36 -16.14
CA GLN A 50 -7.63 24.10 -16.09
C GLN A 50 -7.28 23.18 -17.28
N GLN A 51 -7.10 23.74 -18.49
CA GLN A 51 -6.66 22.99 -19.67
C GLN A 51 -5.26 22.39 -19.53
N LYS A 52 -4.37 23.08 -18.81
CA LYS A 52 -2.98 22.62 -18.61
C LYS A 52 -2.82 21.74 -17.38
N PHE A 53 -3.50 22.03 -16.28
CA PHE A 53 -3.40 21.29 -15.03
C PHE A 53 -4.33 20.07 -14.94
N GLY A 54 -5.46 20.08 -15.66
CA GLY A 54 -6.42 18.98 -15.65
C GLY A 54 -5.81 17.60 -15.99
N PRO A 55 -5.01 17.47 -17.08
CA PRO A 55 -4.37 16.21 -17.43
C PRO A 55 -3.42 15.69 -16.34
N TYR A 56 -2.59 16.57 -15.76
CA TYR A 56 -1.67 16.19 -14.68
C TYR A 56 -2.40 15.77 -13.41
N PHE A 57 -3.57 16.37 -13.13
CA PHE A 57 -4.38 15.99 -11.98
C PHE A 57 -5.04 14.62 -12.15
N GLU A 58 -5.62 14.37 -13.33
CA GLU A 58 -6.17 13.05 -13.68
C GLU A 58 -5.09 11.96 -13.62
N GLU A 59 -3.90 12.23 -14.17
CA GLU A 59 -2.76 11.31 -14.14
C GLU A 59 -2.28 11.06 -12.70
N TYR A 60 -2.19 12.11 -11.87
CA TYR A 60 -1.83 11.98 -10.47
C TYR A 60 -2.85 11.13 -9.70
N LYS A 61 -4.14 11.41 -9.87
CA LYS A 61 -5.21 10.65 -9.21
C LYS A 61 -5.18 9.19 -9.63
N GLY A 62 -5.05 8.90 -10.92
CA GLY A 62 -4.93 7.53 -11.41
C GLY A 62 -3.70 6.81 -10.87
N SER A 63 -2.55 7.49 -10.82
CA SER A 63 -1.31 6.93 -10.26
C SER A 63 -1.41 6.64 -8.76
N VAL A 64 -2.07 7.52 -8.01
CA VAL A 64 -2.38 7.31 -6.58
C VAL A 64 -3.25 6.07 -6.42
N ASP A 65 -4.38 6.00 -7.12
CA ASP A 65 -5.31 4.86 -7.02
C ASP A 65 -4.63 3.53 -7.39
N GLN A 66 -3.80 3.53 -8.44
CA GLN A 66 -3.06 2.35 -8.86
C GLN A 66 -1.98 1.93 -7.85
N THR A 67 -1.31 2.90 -7.22
CA THR A 67 -0.35 2.65 -6.13
C THR A 67 -1.05 2.04 -4.92
N LEU A 68 -2.21 2.57 -4.52
CA LEU A 68 -3.01 2.04 -3.43
C LEU A 68 -3.43 0.60 -3.69
N HIS A 69 -3.88 0.29 -4.90
CA HIS A 69 -4.32 -1.05 -5.25
C HIS A 69 -3.15 -2.05 -5.26
N GLY A 70 -1.97 -1.66 -5.75
CA GLY A 70 -0.77 -2.48 -5.67
C GLY A 70 -0.32 -2.73 -4.23
N MET A 71 -0.45 -1.72 -3.37
CA MET A 71 -0.18 -1.83 -1.94
C MET A 71 -1.12 -2.81 -1.23
N GLU A 72 -2.43 -2.77 -1.52
CA GLU A 72 -3.38 -3.76 -0.98
C GLU A 72 -3.04 -5.20 -1.40
N GLY A 73 -2.64 -5.41 -2.66
CA GLY A 73 -2.24 -6.73 -3.15
C GLY A 73 -1.03 -7.30 -2.41
N ILE A 74 -0.03 -6.46 -2.12
CA ILE A 74 1.13 -6.86 -1.32
C ILE A 74 0.72 -7.21 0.11
N SER A 75 -0.14 -6.39 0.73
CA SER A 75 -0.64 -6.65 2.09
C SER A 75 -1.37 -7.99 2.16
N GLN A 76 -2.28 -8.26 1.22
CA GLN A 76 -3.02 -9.53 1.15
C GLN A 76 -2.09 -10.73 0.94
N TYR A 77 -1.09 -10.61 0.05
CA TYR A 77 -0.10 -11.65 -0.15
C TYR A 77 0.66 -11.96 1.14
N LEU A 78 1.11 -10.93 1.85
CA LEU A 78 1.87 -11.11 3.09
C LEU A 78 1.02 -11.74 4.20
N THR A 79 -0.26 -11.36 4.31
CA THR A 79 -1.20 -12.03 5.23
C THR A 79 -1.39 -13.49 4.89
N GLN A 80 -1.67 -13.83 3.62
CA GLN A 80 -1.84 -15.22 3.18
C GLN A 80 -0.60 -16.08 3.44
N VAL A 81 0.58 -15.51 3.23
CA VAL A 81 1.83 -16.20 3.52
C VAL A 81 1.97 -16.44 5.02
N SER A 82 1.73 -15.42 5.85
CA SER A 82 1.78 -15.58 7.32
C SER A 82 0.80 -16.66 7.81
N ASP A 83 -0.43 -16.66 7.30
CA ASP A 83 -1.47 -17.64 7.67
C ASP A 83 -1.03 -19.07 7.29
N ALA A 84 -0.48 -19.25 6.08
CA ALA A 84 0.01 -20.56 5.62
C ALA A 84 1.18 -21.08 6.48
N PHE A 85 2.07 -20.20 6.94
CA PHE A 85 3.15 -20.58 7.86
C PHE A 85 2.62 -20.98 9.23
N THR A 86 1.68 -20.21 9.80
CA THR A 86 1.04 -20.54 11.08
C THR A 86 0.29 -21.88 11.02
N ASP A 87 -0.45 -22.13 9.94
CA ASP A 87 -1.14 -23.40 9.75
C ASP A 87 -0.16 -24.58 9.63
N THR A 88 0.95 -24.39 8.90
CA THR A 88 1.99 -25.42 8.76
C THR A 88 2.66 -25.74 10.09
N ASP A 89 2.97 -24.71 10.89
CA ASP A 89 3.58 -24.88 12.21
C ASP A 89 2.60 -25.58 13.18
N THR A 90 1.33 -25.18 13.16
CA THR A 90 0.26 -25.81 13.96
C THR A 90 0.07 -27.28 13.61
N GLN A 91 0.07 -27.63 12.32
CA GLN A 91 0.00 -29.02 11.87
C GLN A 91 1.24 -29.82 12.30
N THR A 92 2.42 -29.21 12.20
CA THR A 92 3.67 -29.85 12.62
C THR A 92 3.67 -30.12 14.12
N ALA A 93 3.28 -29.13 14.94
CA ALA A 93 3.15 -29.28 16.39
C ALA A 93 2.16 -30.39 16.77
N ASN A 94 0.98 -30.42 16.14
CA ASN A 94 -0.04 -31.45 16.37
C ASN A 94 0.41 -32.86 15.93
N SER A 95 1.31 -32.96 14.95
CA SER A 95 1.87 -34.25 14.51
C SER A 95 2.97 -34.78 15.42
N LEU A 96 3.57 -33.91 16.23
CA LEU A 96 4.66 -34.22 17.16
C LEU A 96 4.18 -34.40 18.61
N SER A 97 2.90 -34.10 18.90
CA SER A 97 2.21 -34.32 20.18
C SER A 97 1.42 -35.63 20.19
#